data_AF-A0A0G1C1V3-F1
#
_entry.id   AF-A0A0G1C1V3-F1
#
_cell.length_a   1.000
_cell.length_b   1.000
_cell.length_c   1.000
_cell.angle_alpha   90.00
_cell.angle_beta   90.00
_cell.angle_gamma   90.00
#
_symmetry.space_group_name_H-M   'P 1'
#
loop_
_entity.id
_entity.type
_entity.pdbx_description
1 polymer ?
#
loop_
_entity_poly.entity_id
_entity_poly.type
_entity_poly.pdbx_seq_one_letter_code
_entity_poly.pdbx_strand_id
1 'polypeptide(L)'
;MDKMQDCGSCDRGSIPRGGTIHNLFFVAESFPMPRIPIKDLKKDIQINVTLRGTPFTFHSTWGLFSPEKIDEGTTSLINNVSVKETNTILDLGCGYGALGIPLAKLAPKGIVHMIDRDFVAVEYARKNALLNGVKNAKTYLSNGFDQIPENTRFQTIVSNLPAKISKEFFWILFEEARKHLTPNGELYVVTISGLRRFVERNFKTIFGNYELLASKGTYFVAKAVNHS
;
A
#
# COMPACT_ATOMS: atom_id res chain seq x y z
N MET A 1 -17.82 -64.89 22.08
CA MET A 1 -18.89 -63.93 22.39
C MET A 1 -18.20 -62.59 22.61
N ASP A 2 -17.67 -62.01 21.54
CA ASP A 2 -18.38 -61.16 20.55
C ASP A 2 -18.48 -59.73 21.10
N LYS A 3 -18.03 -58.65 20.44
CA LYS A 3 -17.56 -58.46 19.06
C LYS A 3 -16.81 -57.11 19.00
N MET A 4 -15.72 -57.07 18.23
CA MET A 4 -15.28 -55.88 17.50
C MET A 4 -16.42 -55.45 16.56
N GLN A 5 -16.68 -54.14 16.49
CA GLN A 5 -17.34 -53.54 15.33
C GLN A 5 -16.67 -52.22 14.98
N ASP A 6 -15.97 -52.28 13.86
CA ASP A 6 -15.49 -51.20 13.03
C ASP A 6 -16.64 -50.68 12.13
N CYS A 7 -16.36 -49.61 11.38
CA CYS A 7 -17.13 -48.92 10.33
C CYS A 7 -17.93 -47.68 10.72
N GLY A 8 -17.51 -46.55 10.12
CA GLY A 8 -18.34 -45.34 10.03
C GLY A 8 -17.71 -44.15 9.32
N SER A 9 -17.16 -44.36 8.12
CA SER A 9 -17.05 -43.40 7.00
C SER A 9 -16.66 -41.92 7.27
N CYS A 10 -15.47 -41.54 6.81
CA CYS A 10 -15.15 -40.16 6.41
C CYS A 10 -16.13 -39.69 5.33
N ASP A 11 -17.12 -38.88 5.71
CA ASP A 11 -17.96 -38.19 4.74
C ASP A 11 -17.36 -36.82 4.43
N ARG A 12 -16.81 -36.71 3.22
CA ARG A 12 -16.31 -35.46 2.64
C ARG A 12 -17.52 -34.60 2.31
N GLY A 13 -17.85 -33.68 3.22
CA GLY A 13 -18.86 -32.65 3.02
C GLY A 13 -18.70 -31.95 1.67
N SER A 14 -19.68 -32.19 0.81
CA SER A 14 -19.85 -31.62 -0.52
C SER A 14 -19.96 -30.09 -0.49
N ILE A 15 -19.14 -29.42 -1.29
CA ILE A 15 -19.24 -27.99 -1.59
C ILE A 15 -20.50 -27.75 -2.46
N PRO A 16 -21.47 -26.92 -2.06
CA PRO A 16 -22.54 -26.50 -2.95
C PRO A 16 -21.98 -25.54 -4.00
N ARG A 17 -22.15 -25.87 -5.29
CA ARG A 17 -21.97 -24.92 -6.39
C ARG A 17 -23.27 -24.15 -6.60
N GLY A 18 -23.18 -22.82 -6.62
CA GLY A 18 -24.15 -21.97 -7.33
C GLY A 18 -24.64 -20.74 -6.56
N GLY A 19 -24.34 -19.55 -7.12
CA GLY A 19 -25.06 -18.25 -7.01
C GLY A 19 -25.36 -17.72 -5.61
N THR A 20 -24.98 -16.51 -5.19
CA THR A 20 -25.10 -15.23 -5.91
C THR A 20 -24.24 -14.21 -5.17
N ILE A 21 -23.57 -13.34 -5.93
CA ILE A 21 -22.80 -12.17 -5.47
C ILE A 21 -23.62 -11.23 -4.58
N HIS A 22 -23.62 -11.40 -3.26
CA HIS A 22 -23.99 -10.35 -2.29
C HIS A 22 -23.24 -10.58 -0.97
N ASN A 23 -22.80 -9.48 -0.36
CA ASN A 23 -22.13 -9.35 0.94
C ASN A 23 -20.61 -9.58 0.99
N LEU A 24 -19.89 -8.56 0.52
CA LEU A 24 -18.59 -8.17 1.04
C LEU A 24 -18.76 -7.57 2.45
N PHE A 25 -19.18 -8.38 3.41
CA PHE A 25 -19.25 -8.08 4.85
C PHE A 25 -18.51 -9.19 5.60
N PHE A 26 -17.17 -9.23 5.47
CA PHE A 26 -16.34 -9.96 6.43
C PHE A 26 -16.13 -9.04 7.64
N VAL A 27 -17.21 -8.79 8.39
CA VAL A 27 -17.11 -8.29 9.76
C VAL A 27 -17.16 -9.53 10.63
N ALA A 28 -16.02 -9.92 11.17
CA ALA A 28 -15.89 -10.66 12.43
C ALA A 28 -16.98 -11.73 12.71
N GLU A 29 -17.23 -12.67 11.80
CA GLU A 29 -17.95 -13.90 12.13
C GLU A 29 -17.02 -14.82 12.95
N SER A 30 -16.81 -14.42 14.20
CA SER A 30 -16.86 -15.22 15.43
C SER A 30 -16.30 -16.65 15.42
N PHE A 31 -15.06 -16.83 14.99
CA PHE A 31 -14.20 -17.82 15.64
C PHE A 31 -13.37 -17.10 16.71
N PRO A 32 -13.39 -17.53 17.99
CA PRO A 32 -12.51 -16.95 18.99
C PRO A 32 -11.07 -17.11 18.49
N MET A 33 -10.28 -16.03 18.59
CA MET A 33 -8.86 -16.10 18.28
C MET A 33 -8.26 -17.31 19.01
N PRO A 34 -7.47 -18.16 18.33
CA PRO A 34 -6.80 -19.26 19.00
C PRO A 34 -6.00 -18.70 20.18
N ARG A 35 -5.84 -19.48 21.26
CA ARG A 35 -5.08 -19.05 22.45
C ARG A 35 -3.59 -18.92 22.12
N ILE A 36 -3.24 -17.82 21.45
CA ILE A 36 -1.87 -17.40 21.19
C ILE A 36 -1.46 -16.50 22.36
N PRO A 37 -0.30 -16.72 22.99
CA PRO A 37 0.18 -15.83 24.04
C PRO A 37 0.31 -14.38 23.50
N ILE A 38 -0.24 -13.42 24.24
CA ILE A 38 -0.22 -12.00 23.82
C ILE A 38 1.20 -11.48 23.56
N LYS A 39 2.19 -11.99 24.31
CA LYS A 39 3.61 -11.67 24.10
C LYS A 39 4.10 -12.03 22.69
N ASP A 40 3.55 -13.08 22.09
CA ASP A 40 3.93 -13.54 20.76
C ASP A 40 3.23 -12.71 19.68
N LEU A 41 1.97 -12.31 19.91
CA LEU A 41 1.26 -11.37 19.04
C LEU A 41 1.90 -9.98 19.03
N LYS A 42 2.60 -9.58 20.10
CA LYS A 42 3.30 -8.29 20.18
C LYS A 42 4.67 -8.26 19.50
N LYS A 43 5.18 -9.39 19.03
CA LYS A 43 6.44 -9.43 18.28
C LYS A 43 6.24 -8.85 16.89
N ASP A 44 7.28 -8.23 16.35
CA ASP A 44 7.32 -7.80 14.97
C ASP A 44 7.05 -8.98 14.04
N ILE A 45 6.21 -8.74 13.03
CA ILE A 45 5.97 -9.67 11.93
C ILE A 45 7.02 -9.38 10.86
N GLN A 46 7.84 -10.38 10.55
CA GLN A 46 8.90 -10.25 9.54
C GLN A 46 8.39 -10.70 8.17
N ILE A 47 8.57 -9.85 7.16
CA ILE A 47 8.20 -10.11 5.77
C ILE A 47 9.49 -10.09 4.95
N ASN A 48 9.80 -11.21 4.30
CA ASN A 48 10.90 -11.29 3.33
C ASN A 48 10.31 -11.34 1.92
N VAL A 49 10.77 -10.46 1.04
CA VAL A 49 10.19 -10.28 -0.30
C VAL A 49 11.27 -9.84 -1.28
N THR A 50 11.10 -10.17 -2.56
CA THR A 50 11.92 -9.60 -3.64
C THR A 50 11.06 -8.66 -4.47
N LEU A 51 11.47 -7.40 -4.57
CA LEU A 51 10.78 -6.35 -5.34
C LEU A 51 11.74 -5.81 -6.40
N ARG A 52 11.34 -5.87 -7.67
CA ARG A 52 12.20 -5.54 -8.83
C ARG A 52 13.60 -6.17 -8.75
N GLY A 53 13.66 -7.46 -8.42
CA GLY A 53 14.90 -8.23 -8.33
C GLY A 53 15.78 -7.94 -7.11
N THR A 54 15.38 -7.00 -6.23
CA THR A 54 16.11 -6.68 -5.00
C THR A 54 15.43 -7.32 -3.80
N PRO A 55 16.15 -8.07 -2.94
CA PRO A 55 15.59 -8.62 -1.72
C PRO A 55 15.40 -7.51 -0.67
N PHE A 56 14.30 -7.60 0.07
CA PHE A 56 13.98 -6.73 1.18
C PHE A 56 13.47 -7.54 2.37
N THR A 57 13.77 -7.03 3.56
CA THR A 57 13.19 -7.50 4.81
C THR A 57 12.42 -6.34 5.43
N PHE A 58 11.14 -6.54 5.73
CA PHE A 58 10.32 -5.57 6.45
C PHE A 58 9.87 -6.17 7.78
N HIS A 59 9.85 -5.33 8.80
CA HIS A 59 9.14 -5.59 10.03
C HIS A 59 7.81 -4.84 9.99
N SER A 60 6.77 -5.44 10.53
CA SER A 60 5.44 -4.85 10.69
C SER A 60 4.82 -5.30 12.01
N THR A 61 3.60 -4.84 12.29
CA THR A 61 2.82 -5.22 13.47
C THR A 61 1.34 -5.19 13.16
N TRP A 62 0.55 -5.93 13.93
CA TRP A 62 -0.91 -5.80 13.92
C TRP A 62 -1.32 -4.34 14.14
N GLY A 63 -2.35 -3.91 13.39
CA GLY A 63 -2.82 -2.52 13.36
C GLY A 63 -2.34 -1.74 12.14
N LEU A 64 -1.22 -2.15 11.53
CA LEU A 64 -0.77 -1.59 10.24
C LEU A 64 -1.50 -2.27 9.06
N PHE A 65 -1.54 -1.57 7.93
CA PHE A 65 -2.08 -2.11 6.68
C PHE A 65 -1.22 -3.27 6.17
N SER A 66 -1.85 -4.39 5.80
CA SER A 66 -1.18 -5.60 5.29
C SER A 66 0.02 -6.04 6.14
N PRO A 67 -0.19 -6.41 7.41
CA PRO A 67 0.89 -6.60 8.37
C PRO A 67 1.67 -7.92 8.17
N GLU A 68 1.09 -8.89 7.45
CA GLU A 68 1.67 -10.23 7.27
C GLU A 68 2.41 -10.42 5.93
N LYS A 69 2.15 -9.57 4.95
CA LYS A 69 2.76 -9.64 3.61
C LYS A 69 2.69 -8.29 2.91
N ILE A 70 3.51 -8.10 1.87
CA ILE A 70 3.33 -6.94 0.98
C ILE A 70 2.01 -7.10 0.21
N ASP A 71 1.20 -6.04 0.20
CA ASP A 71 -0.05 -5.99 -0.55
C ASP A 71 0.20 -6.14 -2.07
N GLU A 72 -0.71 -6.80 -2.76
CA GLU A 72 -0.58 -7.06 -4.20
C GLU A 72 -0.67 -5.77 -5.02
N GLY A 73 -1.50 -4.81 -4.58
CA GLY A 73 -1.56 -3.47 -5.15
C GLY A 73 -0.21 -2.74 -5.00
N THR A 74 0.37 -2.77 -3.80
CA THR A 74 1.71 -2.23 -3.54
C THR A 74 2.76 -2.82 -4.49
N THR A 75 2.78 -4.14 -4.66
CA THR A 75 3.70 -4.81 -5.58
C THR A 75 3.46 -4.41 -7.04
N SER A 76 2.19 -4.32 -7.46
CA SER A 76 1.82 -3.87 -8.80
C SER A 76 2.28 -2.43 -9.07
N LEU A 77 2.11 -1.52 -8.10
CA LEU A 77 2.53 -0.13 -8.20
C LEU A 77 4.05 -0.01 -8.37
N ILE A 78 4.83 -0.72 -7.55
CA ILE A 78 6.30 -0.73 -7.64
C ILE A 78 6.76 -1.21 -9.01
N ASN A 79 6.09 -2.20 -9.60
CA ASN A 79 6.48 -2.72 -10.92
C ASN A 79 6.14 -1.77 -12.08
N ASN A 80 5.19 -0.83 -11.90
CA ASN A 80 4.71 0.06 -12.96
C ASN A 80 5.19 1.51 -12.83
N VAL A 81 5.72 1.91 -11.67
CA VAL A 81 6.25 3.27 -11.47
C VAL A 81 7.60 3.44 -12.16
N SER A 82 7.73 4.50 -12.95
CA SER A 82 8.99 4.91 -13.57
C SER A 82 9.69 5.92 -12.67
N VAL A 83 10.96 5.68 -12.34
CA VAL A 83 11.75 6.51 -11.44
C VAL A 83 13.14 6.67 -12.02
N LYS A 84 13.64 7.91 -12.01
CA LYS A 84 15.03 8.25 -12.33
C LYS A 84 15.88 8.23 -11.07
N GLU A 85 17.17 7.96 -11.23
CA GLU A 85 18.11 7.85 -10.10
C GLU A 85 18.15 9.10 -9.21
N THR A 86 17.82 10.28 -9.76
CA THR A 86 17.88 11.59 -9.11
C THR A 86 16.52 12.09 -8.61
N ASN A 87 15.44 11.32 -8.73
CA ASN A 87 14.12 11.81 -8.36
C ASN A 87 13.99 12.06 -6.85
N THR A 88 13.36 13.19 -6.54
CA THR A 88 12.73 13.50 -5.26
C THR A 88 11.33 12.91 -5.30
N ILE A 89 11.07 11.95 -4.42
CA ILE A 89 9.86 11.11 -4.43
C ILE A 89 9.10 11.32 -3.13
N LEU A 90 7.76 11.33 -3.19
CA LEU A 90 6.90 11.25 -2.03
C LEU A 90 6.15 9.91 -2.02
N ASP A 91 6.22 9.19 -0.91
CA ASP A 91 5.34 8.06 -0.57
C ASP A 91 4.29 8.55 0.44
N LEU A 92 3.08 8.77 -0.07
CA LEU A 92 1.94 9.33 0.66
C LEU A 92 1.12 8.20 1.30
N GLY A 93 1.14 8.12 2.62
CA GLY A 93 0.56 7.00 3.38
C GLY A 93 1.52 5.81 3.35
N CYS A 94 2.75 6.01 3.82
CA CYS A 94 3.85 5.08 3.61
C CYS A 94 3.68 3.74 4.35
N GLY A 95 2.80 3.65 5.36
CA GLY A 95 2.71 2.47 6.22
C GLY A 95 4.09 2.14 6.82
N TYR A 96 4.47 0.87 6.80
CA TYR A 96 5.80 0.42 7.21
C TYR A 96 6.91 0.59 6.14
N GLY A 97 6.66 1.39 5.10
CA GLY A 97 7.64 1.78 4.08
C GLY A 97 7.75 0.84 2.88
N ALA A 98 6.74 -0.01 2.65
CA ALA A 98 6.74 -1.02 1.58
C ALA A 98 6.87 -0.43 0.17
N LEU A 99 6.41 0.80 -0.05
CA LEU A 99 6.56 1.54 -1.31
C LEU A 99 7.85 2.36 -1.32
N GLY A 100 8.01 3.28 -0.36
CA GLY A 100 9.10 4.25 -0.36
C GLY A 100 10.51 3.64 -0.27
N ILE A 101 10.70 2.55 0.49
CA ILE A 101 12.02 1.92 0.67
C ILE A 101 12.55 1.31 -0.65
N PRO A 102 11.76 0.50 -1.39
CA PRO A 102 12.15 0.06 -2.73
C PRO A 102 12.40 1.21 -3.71
N LEU A 103 11.60 2.27 -3.67
CA LEU A 103 11.81 3.43 -4.55
C LEU A 103 13.10 4.18 -4.21
N ALA A 104 13.47 4.26 -2.94
CA ALA A 104 14.72 4.87 -2.52
C ALA A 104 15.95 4.12 -3.07
N LYS A 105 15.88 2.79 -3.20
CA LYS A 105 16.94 1.99 -3.85
C LYS A 105 17.06 2.27 -5.35
N LEU A 106 15.98 2.69 -5.99
CA LEU A 106 15.93 2.98 -7.43
C LEU A 106 16.24 4.44 -7.75
N ALA A 107 16.12 5.32 -6.75
CA ALA A 107 16.57 6.71 -6.78
C ALA A 107 17.79 6.95 -5.89
N PRO A 108 18.94 6.24 -6.06
CA PRO A 108 20.07 6.30 -5.13
C PRO A 108 20.74 7.68 -5.05
N LYS A 109 20.54 8.55 -6.05
CA LYS A 109 21.04 9.94 -6.10
C LYS A 109 19.95 10.96 -5.76
N GLY A 110 18.73 10.51 -5.51
CA GLY A 110 17.58 11.31 -5.15
C GLY A 110 17.27 11.23 -3.65
N ILE A 111 16.06 11.62 -3.29
CA ILE A 111 15.58 11.56 -1.91
C ILE A 111 14.11 11.12 -1.87
N VAL A 112 13.77 10.22 -0.96
CA VAL A 112 12.40 9.77 -0.75
C VAL A 112 11.85 10.32 0.55
N HIS A 113 10.74 11.04 0.47
CA HIS A 113 9.94 11.43 1.61
C HIS A 113 8.88 10.36 1.83
N MET A 114 8.81 9.79 3.02
CA MET A 114 7.81 8.82 3.42
C MET A 114 6.97 9.44 4.53
N ILE A 115 5.67 9.62 4.28
CA ILE A 115 4.80 10.28 5.25
C ILE A 115 3.60 9.43 5.58
N ASP A 116 3.19 9.48 6.84
CA ASP A 116 1.97 8.84 7.30
C ASP A 116 1.38 9.62 8.48
N ARG A 117 0.08 9.49 8.72
CA ARG A 117 -0.60 10.07 9.88
C ARG A 117 -0.45 9.21 11.13
N ASP A 118 -0.12 7.93 10.95
CA ASP A 118 0.08 6.97 12.02
C ASP A 118 1.55 6.97 12.46
N PHE A 119 1.78 7.27 13.73
CA PHE A 119 3.14 7.30 14.29
C PHE A 119 3.77 5.90 14.34
N VAL A 120 2.95 4.84 14.45
CA VAL A 120 3.42 3.46 14.40
C VAL A 120 3.96 3.15 13.00
N ALA A 121 3.23 3.56 11.95
CA ALA A 121 3.66 3.41 10.57
C ALA A 121 5.01 4.11 10.33
N VAL A 122 5.12 5.38 10.71
CA VAL A 122 6.35 6.19 10.59
C VAL A 122 7.54 5.53 11.31
N GLU A 123 7.34 5.04 12.52
CA GLU A 123 8.41 4.37 13.27
C GLU A 123 8.88 3.07 12.59
N TYR A 124 7.95 2.25 12.07
CA TYR A 124 8.30 1.03 11.34
C TYR A 124 8.96 1.35 9.99
N ALA A 125 8.47 2.32 9.23
CA ALA A 125 9.10 2.75 7.99
C ALA A 125 10.54 3.25 8.22
N ARG A 126 10.78 4.01 9.30
CA ARG A 126 12.12 4.46 9.68
C ARG A 126 13.05 3.29 10.03
N LYS A 127 12.59 2.34 10.84
CA LYS A 127 13.34 1.12 11.18
C LYS A 127 13.64 0.25 9.97
N ASN A 128 12.65 0.06 9.09
CA ASN A 128 12.78 -0.72 7.87
C ASN A 128 13.72 -0.06 6.86
N ALA A 129 13.73 1.27 6.77
CA ALA A 129 14.69 1.98 5.93
C ALA A 129 16.12 1.68 6.39
N LEU A 130 16.38 1.74 7.70
CA LEU A 130 17.68 1.37 8.28
C LEU A 130 18.02 -0.10 8.02
N LEU A 131 17.07 -1.01 8.27
CA LEU A 131 17.23 -2.46 8.07
C LEU A 131 17.64 -2.81 6.64
N ASN A 132 17.06 -2.11 5.66
CA ASN A 132 17.37 -2.32 4.24
C ASN A 132 18.52 -1.44 3.73
N GLY A 133 19.24 -0.74 4.61
CA GLY A 133 20.38 0.11 4.24
C GLY A 133 19.99 1.26 3.30
N VAL A 134 18.79 1.81 3.47
CA VAL A 134 18.31 3.01 2.76
C VAL A 134 18.71 4.24 3.57
N LYS A 135 19.59 5.07 3.00
CA LYS A 135 20.11 6.30 3.63
C LYS A 135 19.50 7.57 3.04
N ASN A 136 18.87 7.47 1.89
CA ASN A 136 18.28 8.55 1.11
C ASN A 136 16.75 8.62 1.29
N ALA A 137 16.25 8.30 2.49
CA ALA A 137 14.84 8.43 2.83
C ALA A 137 14.65 9.23 4.12
N LYS A 138 13.62 10.08 4.13
CA LYS A 138 13.15 10.83 5.29
C LYS A 138 11.74 10.36 5.64
N THR A 139 11.54 9.90 6.86
CA THR A 139 10.23 9.47 7.35
C THR A 139 9.73 10.39 8.44
N TYR A 140 8.50 10.87 8.34
CA TYR A 140 7.92 11.77 9.35
C TYR A 140 6.38 11.74 9.35
N LEU A 141 5.81 12.14 10.48
CA LEU A 141 4.37 12.27 10.64
C LEU A 141 3.84 13.41 9.77
N SER A 142 2.74 13.16 9.06
CA SER A 142 2.01 14.18 8.32
C SER A 142 0.56 13.77 8.12
N ASN A 143 -0.35 14.74 8.26
CA ASN A 143 -1.73 14.58 7.82
C ASN A 143 -1.82 15.04 6.36
N GLY A 144 -1.74 14.10 5.41
CA GLY A 144 -1.61 14.47 4.00
C GLY A 144 -0.35 15.31 3.78
N PHE A 145 -0.47 16.49 3.17
CA PHE A 145 0.69 17.32 2.83
C PHE A 145 1.10 18.33 3.92
N ASP A 146 0.41 18.36 5.06
CA ASP A 146 0.55 19.41 6.10
C ASP A 146 1.97 19.61 6.64
N GLN A 147 2.80 18.56 6.70
CA GLN A 147 4.18 18.63 7.22
C GLN A 147 5.23 18.56 6.12
N ILE A 148 4.84 18.64 4.84
CA ILE A 148 5.79 18.80 3.74
C ILE A 148 6.41 20.19 3.84
N PRO A 149 7.75 20.34 3.79
CA PRO A 149 8.36 21.66 3.78
C PRO A 149 7.90 22.44 2.54
N GLU A 150 7.45 23.68 2.72
CA GLU A 150 6.74 24.50 1.73
C GLU A 150 7.38 24.55 0.32
N ASN A 151 8.71 24.60 0.27
CA ASN A 151 9.48 24.69 -0.98
C ASN A 151 9.89 23.32 -1.56
N THR A 152 9.40 22.22 -1.00
CA THR A 152 9.68 20.88 -1.51
C THR A 152 8.78 20.60 -2.71
N ARG A 153 9.38 20.12 -3.79
CA ARG A 153 8.65 19.62 -4.96
C ARG A 153 9.14 18.23 -5.33
N PHE A 154 8.22 17.43 -5.83
CA PHE A 154 8.46 16.02 -6.15
C PHE A 154 8.38 15.81 -7.66
N GLN A 155 9.29 15.00 -8.20
CA GLN A 155 9.13 14.50 -9.57
C GLN A 155 8.20 13.29 -9.61
N THR A 156 8.04 12.59 -8.48
CA THR A 156 7.17 11.43 -8.37
C THR A 156 6.45 11.45 -7.03
N ILE A 157 5.12 11.31 -7.04
CA ILE A 157 4.32 11.03 -5.85
C ILE A 157 3.70 9.66 -6.06
N VAL A 158 3.77 8.79 -5.05
CA VAL A 158 3.14 7.47 -5.05
C VAL A 158 2.20 7.33 -3.86
N SER A 159 1.12 6.57 -4.02
CA SER A 159 0.24 6.22 -2.90
C SER A 159 -0.53 4.91 -3.16
N ASN A 160 -0.58 4.04 -2.15
CA ASN A 160 -1.60 3.00 -2.07
C ASN A 160 -2.82 3.57 -1.33
N LEU A 161 -3.79 4.05 -2.10
CA LEU A 161 -4.87 4.86 -1.56
C LEU A 161 -5.82 4.01 -0.70
N PRO A 162 -6.18 4.47 0.50
CA PRO A 162 -7.13 3.77 1.36
C PRO A 162 -8.51 3.75 0.69
N ALA A 163 -9.17 2.58 0.69
CA ALA A 163 -10.48 2.42 0.05
C ALA A 163 -11.64 3.07 0.83
N LYS A 164 -11.45 3.35 2.12
CA LYS A 164 -12.49 3.82 3.05
C LYS A 164 -12.18 5.22 3.57
N ILE A 165 -12.16 6.20 2.68
CA ILE A 165 -12.04 7.63 3.02
C ILE A 165 -13.07 8.44 2.23
N SER A 166 -13.35 9.67 2.67
CA SER A 166 -14.33 10.53 2.03
C SER A 166 -13.84 11.04 0.67
N LYS A 167 -14.78 11.36 -0.23
CA LYS A 167 -14.46 11.93 -1.55
C LYS A 167 -13.76 13.30 -1.42
N GLU A 168 -14.08 14.05 -0.37
CA GLU A 168 -13.49 15.34 -0.05
C GLU A 168 -12.02 15.19 0.31
N PHE A 169 -11.67 14.15 1.07
CA PHE A 169 -10.28 13.90 1.42
C PHE A 169 -9.45 13.49 0.20
N PHE A 170 -10.01 12.67 -0.70
CA PHE A 170 -9.38 12.39 -2.00
C PHE A 170 -9.12 13.66 -2.81
N TRP A 171 -10.10 14.57 -2.87
CA TRP A 171 -9.95 15.84 -3.59
C TRP A 171 -8.80 16.66 -3.02
N ILE A 172 -8.75 16.82 -1.69
CA ILE A 172 -7.66 17.53 -0.99
C ILE A 172 -6.31 16.88 -1.35
N LEU A 173 -6.20 15.56 -1.24
CA LEU A 173 -4.95 14.85 -1.54
C LEU A 173 -4.49 15.05 -2.98
N PHE A 174 -5.39 14.98 -3.96
CA PHE A 174 -5.03 15.12 -5.36
C PHE A 174 -4.67 16.56 -5.75
N GLU A 175 -5.38 17.57 -5.23
CA GLU A 175 -5.00 18.97 -5.43
C GLU A 175 -3.65 19.29 -4.78
N GLU A 176 -3.43 18.86 -3.54
CA GLU A 176 -2.15 19.08 -2.87
C GLU A 176 -1.01 18.32 -3.55
N ALA A 177 -1.26 17.10 -4.05
CA ALA A 177 -0.30 16.37 -4.87
C ALA A 177 0.08 17.16 -6.12
N ARG A 178 -0.90 17.72 -6.85
CA ARG A 178 -0.63 18.54 -8.03
C ARG A 178 0.23 19.76 -7.69
N LYS A 179 -0.08 20.48 -6.61
CA LYS A 179 0.69 21.66 -6.16
C LYS A 179 2.13 21.33 -5.78
N HIS A 180 2.37 20.13 -5.24
CA HIS A 180 3.69 19.69 -4.80
C HIS A 180 4.48 18.94 -5.89
N LEU A 181 3.89 18.65 -7.04
CA LEU A 181 4.63 18.10 -8.17
C LEU A 181 5.41 19.21 -8.90
N THR A 182 6.58 18.86 -9.45
CA THR A 182 7.25 19.71 -10.44
C THR A 182 6.47 19.73 -11.75
N PRO A 183 6.77 20.65 -12.68
CA PRO A 183 6.37 20.48 -14.07
C PRO A 183 6.86 19.13 -14.60
N ASN A 184 5.98 18.40 -15.28
CA ASN A 184 6.15 17.02 -15.72
C ASN A 184 6.36 15.98 -14.60
N GLY A 185 6.11 16.36 -13.35
CA GLY A 185 6.08 15.42 -12.23
C GLY A 185 4.85 14.51 -12.33
N GLU A 186 4.96 13.30 -11.79
CA GLU A 186 3.95 12.25 -11.98
C GLU A 186 3.36 11.79 -10.64
N LEU A 187 2.03 11.72 -10.55
CA LEU A 187 1.31 11.07 -9.46
C LEU A 187 0.93 9.66 -9.90
N TYR A 188 1.37 8.65 -9.15
CA TYR A 188 0.99 7.27 -9.31
C TYR A 188 0.14 6.81 -8.13
N VAL A 189 -0.96 6.13 -8.42
CA VAL A 189 -1.84 5.60 -7.39
C VAL A 189 -2.21 4.16 -7.67
N VAL A 190 -2.33 3.37 -6.61
CA VAL A 190 -2.96 2.06 -6.65
C VAL A 190 -4.10 2.01 -5.65
N THR A 191 -5.21 1.40 -6.04
CA THR A 191 -6.33 1.12 -5.13
C THR A 191 -7.26 0.06 -5.76
N ILE A 192 -8.36 -0.25 -5.08
CA ILE A 192 -9.31 -1.25 -5.53
C ILE A 192 -10.01 -0.85 -6.84
N SER A 193 -10.26 -1.83 -7.72
CA SER A 193 -10.89 -1.64 -9.04
C SER A 193 -12.23 -0.89 -8.99
N GLY A 194 -12.98 -1.00 -7.88
CA GLY A 194 -14.23 -0.27 -7.67
C GLY A 194 -14.09 1.26 -7.66
N LEU A 195 -12.90 1.79 -7.34
CA LEU A 195 -12.63 3.24 -7.32
C LEU A 195 -12.05 3.77 -8.64
N ARG A 196 -11.85 2.93 -9.66
CA ARG A 196 -11.18 3.33 -10.90
C ARG A 196 -11.83 4.54 -11.57
N ARG A 197 -13.15 4.50 -11.80
CA ARG A 197 -13.88 5.63 -12.42
C ARG A 197 -13.89 6.89 -11.55
N PHE A 198 -13.77 6.73 -10.23
CA PHE A 198 -13.65 7.86 -9.33
C PHE A 198 -12.27 8.53 -9.50
N VAL A 199 -11.19 7.75 -9.45
CA VAL A 199 -9.82 8.25 -9.67
C VAL A 199 -9.69 8.87 -11.05
N GLU A 200 -10.17 8.21 -12.11
CA GLU A 200 -10.11 8.73 -13.48
C GLU A 200 -10.77 10.10 -13.63
N ARG A 201 -11.97 10.28 -13.05
CA ARG A 201 -12.66 11.58 -13.10
C ARG A 201 -11.89 12.67 -12.37
N ASN A 202 -11.41 12.39 -11.15
CA ASN A 202 -10.66 13.39 -10.39
C ASN A 202 -9.32 13.73 -11.07
N PHE A 203 -8.62 12.75 -11.62
CA PHE A 203 -7.37 12.99 -12.36
C PHE A 203 -7.61 13.86 -13.59
N LYS A 204 -8.65 13.57 -14.38
CA LYS A 204 -9.04 14.41 -15.51
C LYS A 204 -9.42 15.83 -15.09
N THR A 205 -10.12 15.99 -13.96
CA THR A 205 -10.51 17.33 -13.47
C THR A 205 -9.32 18.13 -12.95
N ILE A 206 -8.43 17.51 -12.17
CA ILE A 206 -7.36 18.21 -11.45
C ILE A 206 -6.10 18.35 -12.31
N PHE A 207 -5.70 17.30 -13.04
CA PHE A 207 -4.48 17.25 -13.83
C PHE A 207 -4.72 17.41 -15.34
N GLY A 208 -5.97 17.30 -15.80
CA GLY A 208 -6.31 17.31 -17.23
C GLY A 208 -6.01 16.00 -17.97
N ASN A 209 -5.43 15.01 -17.29
CA ASN A 209 -5.02 13.74 -17.90
C ASN A 209 -5.18 12.56 -16.94
N TYR A 210 -5.17 11.35 -17.49
CA TYR A 210 -5.24 10.09 -16.77
C TYR A 210 -4.66 8.98 -17.65
N GLU A 211 -3.82 8.13 -17.07
CA GLU A 211 -3.28 6.95 -17.72
C GLU A 211 -3.49 5.72 -16.83
N LEU A 212 -4.04 4.63 -17.40
CA LEU A 212 -4.12 3.34 -16.72
C LEU A 212 -2.88 2.52 -17.07
N LEU A 213 -2.07 2.20 -16.06
CA LEU A 213 -0.83 1.43 -16.25
C LEU A 213 -1.06 -0.07 -16.11
N ALA A 214 -1.88 -0.47 -15.13
CA ALA A 214 -2.20 -1.87 -14.89
C ALA A 214 -3.59 -2.02 -14.29
N SER A 215 -4.25 -3.15 -14.57
CA SER A 215 -5.53 -3.52 -13.96
C SER A 215 -5.57 -5.03 -13.85
N LYS A 216 -5.48 -5.57 -12.64
CA LYS A 216 -5.45 -7.02 -12.40
C LYS A 216 -6.23 -7.37 -11.14
N GLY A 217 -7.22 -8.25 -11.28
CA GLY A 217 -8.06 -8.70 -10.17
C GLY A 217 -8.75 -7.52 -9.47
N THR A 218 -8.51 -7.41 -8.17
CA THR A 218 -9.16 -6.42 -7.31
C THR A 218 -8.51 -5.05 -7.32
N TYR A 219 -7.38 -4.85 -8.01
CA TYR A 219 -6.63 -3.58 -8.00
C TYR A 219 -6.33 -3.03 -9.40
N PHE A 220 -6.09 -1.72 -9.46
CA PHE A 220 -5.55 -1.04 -10.64
C PHE A 220 -4.48 -0.02 -10.25
N VAL A 221 -3.54 0.21 -11.16
CA VAL A 221 -2.52 1.26 -11.07
C VAL A 221 -2.81 2.31 -12.13
N ALA A 222 -2.85 3.57 -11.71
CA ALA A 222 -3.06 4.71 -12.60
C ALA A 222 -2.04 5.81 -12.34
N LYS A 223 -1.88 6.68 -13.34
CA LYS A 223 -0.96 7.82 -13.31
C LYS A 223 -1.65 9.09 -13.83
N ALA A 224 -1.25 10.23 -13.29
CA ALA A 224 -1.46 11.54 -13.89
C ALA A 224 -0.14 12.34 -13.91
N VAL A 225 0.02 13.21 -14.89
CA VAL A 225 1.18 14.08 -15.06
C VAL A 225 0.79 15.52 -14.73
N ASN A 226 1.61 16.22 -13.96
CA ASN A 226 1.44 17.66 -13.76
C ASN A 226 2.04 18.42 -14.95
N HIS A 227 1.21 19.08 -15.76
CA HIS A 227 1.67 19.92 -16.88
C HIS A 227 1.82 21.40 -16.52
N SER A 228 1.43 21.78 -15.28
CA SER A 228 1.51 23.15 -14.75
C SER A 228 2.89 23.47 -14.19
#